data_AF-A0A8D3AYM4-F1
#
_entry.id   AF-A0A8D3AYM4-F1
#
_cell.length_a   1.000
_cell.length_b   1.000
_cell.length_c   1.000
_cell.angle_alpha   90.00
_cell.angle_beta   90.00
_cell.angle_gamma   90.00
#
_symmetry.space_group_name_H-M   'P 1'
#
loop_
_entity.id
_entity.type
_entity.pdbx_description
1 polymer ?
#
loop_
_entity_poly.entity_id
_entity_poly.type
_entity_poly.pdbx_seq_one_letter_code
_entity_poly.pdbx_strand_id
1 'polypeptide(L)'
;VLTEIQFRFKFTAQCFFSPSLSFCVPPIHCALQRQVFKEQLHTRVVLVAVEIWTDKDQIPISVRPLEMLRDFAKYRQQSIKHHADVVHLFSNVAFHYRRSSTAYFGGVCSLNRGVGVNEYGTTGSMAVSLSQSLAQNLGIQWDPAECGCSDSWTGCIMEDTGVQHPRRFSKCSISDYKEFLLKGGGSCLFNRPTKLFETTECGNGFVEMGEECDCGGRAECYKECCKKCSLANGAHCSDGPCCNNTCLFYPRGYSCRYAVNDCDISETCSGDSGQCPPNLHKQDGYLCQVNQGRCYSGECKTRENQCKYIWGSSSEKFCYEKLNTEGTEKGNCGRDGEKWIQCSKHDVFCGYLLCANTGRSPRIGMMKGEMTTTFFNHKNVQIDCSGGHVLLDDDTDLGYVEDGTPCGPSMMCLDHKCLPIQLLNMSTCPIGPNGQVCSAHGVCNNEATCTCDTTWAGTDCSMPDPPKEPEATQDEGPKGPSATNLIIGSIAGAILVAAIVLGGTGWGFK
;
A
#
# COMPACT_ATOMS: atom_id res chain seq x y z
N VAL A 1 12.66 -1.35 5.67
CA VAL A 1 11.85 -1.47 6.90
C VAL A 1 10.46 -1.83 6.44
N LEU A 2 10.16 -3.13 6.34
CA LEU A 2 8.83 -3.62 6.00
C LEU A 2 8.04 -3.65 7.32
N THR A 3 7.29 -2.59 7.57
CA THR A 3 6.24 -2.57 8.58
C THR A 3 5.15 -3.56 8.17
N GLU A 4 4.50 -4.20 9.15
CA GLU A 4 3.39 -5.12 8.90
C GLU A 4 2.22 -4.35 8.27
N ILE A 5 1.83 -4.76 7.06
CA ILE A 5 0.78 -4.13 6.26
C ILE A 5 -0.54 -4.85 6.58
N GLN A 6 -1.65 -4.16 6.75
CA GLN A 6 -2.94 -4.75 7.12
C GLN A 6 -4.02 -4.39 6.12
N PHE A 7 -4.76 -5.41 5.69
CA PHE A 7 -5.62 -5.37 4.53
C PHE A 7 -7.07 -5.60 4.96
N ARG A 8 -7.90 -4.57 4.88
CA ARG A 8 -9.33 -4.61 5.22
C ARG A 8 -10.13 -5.18 4.08
N PHE A 9 -10.62 -6.39 4.28
CA PHE A 9 -11.42 -7.15 3.35
C PHE A 9 -12.90 -7.06 3.72
N LYS A 10 -13.76 -6.64 2.79
CA LYS A 10 -15.21 -6.85 2.89
C LYS A 10 -15.64 -7.97 1.95
N PHE A 11 -16.43 -8.88 2.49
CA PHE A 11 -16.93 -10.06 1.81
C PHE A 11 -18.40 -9.89 1.39
N THR A 12 -18.76 -10.38 0.19
CA THR A 12 -20.16 -10.50 -0.24
C THR A 12 -20.45 -11.90 -0.80
N ALA A 13 -21.49 -12.59 -0.31
CA ALA A 13 -21.93 -13.91 -0.82
C ALA A 13 -23.40 -13.97 -1.23
N GLN A 14 -23.68 -14.91 -2.13
CA GLN A 14 -25.01 -15.46 -2.36
C GLN A 14 -25.27 -16.69 -1.47
N CYS A 15 -26.32 -16.66 -0.64
CA CYS A 15 -26.80 -17.84 0.09
C CYS A 15 -27.86 -18.56 -0.75
N PHE A 16 -27.68 -19.84 -1.08
CA PHE A 16 -28.77 -20.61 -1.72
C PHE A 16 -29.07 -22.01 -1.18
N PHE A 17 -28.33 -22.55 -0.20
CA PHE A 17 -28.55 -23.95 0.24
C PHE A 17 -28.78 -24.21 1.72
N SER A 18 -28.87 -23.19 2.59
CA SER A 18 -29.34 -23.39 3.96
C SER A 18 -29.86 -22.08 4.56
N PRO A 19 -30.96 -22.06 5.33
CA PRO A 19 -31.46 -20.86 6.02
C PRO A 19 -30.51 -20.35 7.13
N SER A 20 -29.44 -21.08 7.43
CA SER A 20 -28.44 -20.69 8.42
C SER A 20 -27.31 -19.86 7.80
N LEU A 21 -27.18 -18.59 8.21
CA LEU A 21 -26.09 -17.69 7.82
C LEU A 21 -24.69 -18.30 8.02
N SER A 22 -24.54 -19.21 8.98
CA SER A 22 -23.29 -19.89 9.34
C SER A 22 -22.62 -20.67 8.19
N PHE A 23 -23.37 -21.08 7.16
CA PHE A 23 -22.85 -21.82 6.01
C PHE A 23 -22.53 -20.95 4.80
N CYS A 24 -23.03 -19.71 4.76
CA CYS A 24 -22.80 -18.79 3.64
C CYS A 24 -21.67 -17.81 3.88
N VAL A 25 -21.25 -17.65 5.14
CA VAL A 25 -19.94 -17.06 5.36
C VAL A 25 -18.94 -18.13 4.94
N PRO A 26 -18.13 -17.90 3.88
CA PRO A 26 -17.03 -18.78 3.53
C PRO A 26 -16.29 -18.95 4.83
N PRO A 27 -15.93 -20.18 5.21
CA PRO A 27 -15.36 -20.43 6.50
C PRO A 27 -14.31 -19.37 6.76
N ILE A 28 -14.63 -18.50 7.73
CA ILE A 28 -13.85 -17.35 8.23
C ILE A 28 -12.41 -17.81 8.59
N HIS A 29 -12.20 -19.12 8.60
CA HIS A 29 -10.98 -19.89 8.73
C HIS A 29 -10.25 -20.15 7.40
N CYS A 30 -10.06 -19.15 6.54
CA CYS A 30 -8.89 -19.16 5.65
C CYS A 30 -7.63 -18.78 6.45
N ALA A 31 -7.43 -19.39 7.64
CA ALA A 31 -6.26 -19.21 8.49
C ALA A 31 -4.98 -19.47 7.70
N LEU A 32 -5.05 -20.44 6.77
CA LEU A 32 -3.99 -20.74 5.82
C LEU A 32 -3.63 -19.54 4.94
N GLN A 33 -4.61 -18.83 4.38
CA GLN A 33 -4.36 -17.62 3.60
C GLN A 33 -3.79 -16.50 4.47
N ARG A 34 -4.36 -16.27 5.66
CA ARG A 34 -3.87 -15.26 6.61
C ARG A 34 -2.39 -15.49 6.94
N GLN A 35 -2.00 -16.75 7.13
CA GLN A 35 -0.64 -17.13 7.44
C GLN A 35 0.30 -16.92 6.24
N VAL A 36 -0.09 -17.30 5.01
CA VAL A 36 0.77 -17.13 3.84
C VAL A 36 1.06 -15.66 3.53
N PHE A 37 0.04 -14.79 3.56
CA PHE A 37 0.23 -13.35 3.36
C PHE A 37 1.09 -12.75 4.50
N LYS A 38 0.88 -13.15 5.76
CA LYS A 38 1.69 -12.66 6.90
C LYS A 38 3.15 -13.09 6.75
N GLU A 39 3.41 -14.36 6.46
CA GLU A 39 4.76 -14.93 6.45
C GLU A 39 5.58 -14.54 5.22
N GLN A 40 4.95 -14.46 4.03
CA GLN A 40 5.68 -14.25 2.78
C GLN A 40 5.62 -12.81 2.26
N LEU A 41 4.52 -12.11 2.54
CA LEU A 41 4.29 -10.74 2.08
C LEU A 41 4.26 -9.73 3.25
N HIS A 42 4.47 -10.16 4.50
CA HIS A 42 4.34 -9.29 5.68
C HIS A 42 3.01 -8.51 5.72
N THR A 43 1.95 -9.15 5.24
CA THR A 43 0.63 -8.53 5.05
C THR A 43 -0.45 -9.34 5.77
N ARG A 44 -1.28 -8.72 6.61
CA ARG A 44 -2.40 -9.39 7.27
C ARG A 44 -3.69 -9.15 6.52
N VAL A 45 -4.39 -10.22 6.16
CA VAL A 45 -5.75 -10.14 5.60
C VAL A 45 -6.76 -10.16 6.75
N VAL A 46 -7.58 -9.11 6.84
CA VAL A 46 -8.51 -8.87 7.96
C VAL A 46 -9.93 -8.66 7.42
N LEU A 47 -10.87 -9.53 7.81
CA LEU A 47 -12.28 -9.37 7.47
C LEU A 47 -12.92 -8.27 8.34
N VAL A 48 -13.37 -7.20 7.71
CA VAL A 48 -13.99 -6.04 8.42
C VAL A 48 -15.51 -5.96 8.26
N ALA A 49 -16.06 -6.56 7.21
CA ALA A 49 -17.49 -6.56 6.95
C ALA A 49 -17.92 -7.73 6.06
N VAL A 50 -19.18 -8.15 6.22
CA VAL A 50 -19.84 -9.18 5.42
C VAL A 50 -21.21 -8.66 4.98
N GLU A 51 -21.55 -8.86 3.71
CA GLU A 51 -22.87 -8.63 3.16
C GLU A 51 -23.36 -9.92 2.47
N ILE A 52 -24.63 -10.28 2.65
CA ILE A 52 -25.20 -11.48 2.04
C ILE A 52 -26.46 -11.09 1.29
N TRP A 53 -26.54 -11.44 0.02
CA TRP A 53 -27.72 -11.20 -0.81
C TRP A 53 -28.71 -12.35 -0.61
N THR A 54 -29.64 -12.17 0.33
CA THR A 54 -30.68 -13.17 0.65
C THR A 54 -31.92 -13.07 -0.22
N ASP A 55 -32.27 -11.85 -0.64
CA ASP A 55 -33.55 -11.58 -1.31
C ASP A 55 -33.43 -11.66 -2.83
N LYS A 56 -32.38 -11.02 -3.38
CA LYS A 56 -32.05 -11.02 -4.80
C LYS A 56 -30.61 -10.60 -5.03
N ASP A 57 -30.09 -10.98 -6.19
CA ASP A 57 -28.81 -10.48 -6.68
C ASP A 57 -28.89 -8.99 -7.00
N GLN A 58 -27.85 -8.25 -6.60
CA GLN A 58 -27.78 -6.81 -6.83
C GLN A 58 -27.06 -6.44 -8.14
N ILE A 59 -26.45 -7.42 -8.80
CA ILE A 59 -25.84 -7.29 -10.13
C ILE A 59 -26.29 -8.45 -11.02
N PRO A 60 -26.23 -8.30 -12.36
CA PRO A 60 -26.38 -9.43 -13.27
C PRO A 60 -25.25 -10.45 -13.06
N ILE A 61 -25.62 -11.70 -12.78
CA ILE A 61 -24.65 -12.79 -12.62
C ILE A 61 -24.31 -13.37 -13.99
N SER A 62 -23.01 -13.51 -14.27
CA SER A 62 -22.50 -13.97 -15.57
C SER A 62 -21.46 -15.09 -15.37
N VAL A 63 -21.42 -16.03 -16.31
CA VAL A 63 -20.31 -17.02 -16.42
C VAL A 63 -19.02 -16.37 -16.94
N ARG A 64 -19.07 -15.13 -17.41
CA ARG A 64 -17.91 -14.37 -17.88
C ARG A 64 -17.42 -13.47 -16.73
N PRO A 65 -16.27 -13.80 -16.10
CA PRO A 65 -15.87 -13.16 -14.85
C PRO A 65 -15.57 -11.66 -15.01
N LEU A 66 -15.07 -11.23 -16.17
CA LEU A 66 -14.76 -9.83 -16.46
C LEU A 66 -16.00 -8.93 -16.56
N GLU A 67 -17.11 -9.46 -17.08
CA GLU A 67 -18.38 -8.71 -17.08
C GLU A 67 -18.89 -8.52 -15.66
N MET A 68 -18.87 -9.61 -14.88
CA MET A 68 -19.30 -9.58 -13.49
C MET A 68 -18.39 -8.69 -12.62
N LEU A 69 -17.08 -8.65 -12.88
CA LEU A 69 -16.13 -7.75 -12.23
C LEU A 69 -16.50 -6.28 -12.47
N ARG A 70 -16.81 -5.90 -13.72
CA ARG A 70 -17.22 -4.54 -14.11
C ARG A 70 -18.54 -4.14 -13.45
N ASP A 71 -19.52 -5.02 -13.41
CA ASP A 71 -20.81 -4.75 -12.78
C ASP A 71 -20.70 -4.68 -11.25
N PHE A 72 -19.86 -5.53 -10.65
CA PHE A 72 -19.59 -5.48 -9.22
C PHE A 72 -18.82 -4.22 -8.80
N ALA A 73 -17.89 -3.73 -9.61
CA ALA A 73 -17.22 -2.45 -9.40
C ALA A 73 -18.21 -1.28 -9.31
N LYS A 74 -19.17 -1.23 -10.25
CA LYS A 74 -20.26 -0.22 -10.24
C LYS A 74 -21.12 -0.36 -8.99
N TYR A 75 -21.48 -1.59 -8.60
CA TYR A 75 -22.25 -1.85 -7.39
C TYR A 75 -21.52 -1.35 -6.14
N ARG A 76 -20.22 -1.63 -5.99
CA ARG A 76 -19.42 -1.11 -4.86
C ARG A 76 -19.49 0.40 -4.78
N GLN A 77 -19.28 1.08 -5.91
CA GLN A 77 -19.27 2.54 -5.97
C GLN A 77 -20.63 3.16 -5.58
N GLN A 78 -21.74 2.52 -5.96
CA GLN A 78 -23.08 3.08 -5.78
C GLN A 78 -23.75 2.68 -4.46
N SER A 79 -23.47 1.48 -3.97
CA SER A 79 -24.28 0.85 -2.91
C SER A 79 -23.49 0.53 -1.64
N ILE A 80 -22.18 0.25 -1.74
CA ILE A 80 -21.38 -0.13 -0.57
C ILE A 80 -20.79 1.12 0.09
N LYS A 81 -21.36 1.50 1.25
CA LYS A 81 -20.89 2.66 2.03
C LYS A 81 -19.81 2.33 3.07
N HIS A 82 -19.59 1.06 3.35
CA HIS A 82 -18.59 0.64 4.33
C HIS A 82 -17.18 0.83 3.76
N HIS A 83 -16.29 1.49 4.51
CA HIS A 83 -14.91 1.65 4.10
C HIS A 83 -14.18 0.31 4.16
N ALA A 84 -13.60 -0.12 3.04
CA ALA A 84 -12.76 -1.31 2.92
C ALA A 84 -11.74 -1.09 1.81
N ASP A 85 -10.54 -1.63 2.00
CA ASP A 85 -9.42 -1.45 1.06
C ASP A 85 -9.71 -2.19 -0.24
N VAL A 86 -10.33 -3.37 -0.12
CA VAL A 86 -10.98 -4.09 -1.23
C VAL A 86 -12.31 -4.71 -0.82
N VAL A 87 -13.10 -5.08 -1.83
CA VAL A 87 -14.35 -5.84 -1.67
C VAL A 87 -14.38 -6.98 -2.66
N HIS A 88 -14.64 -8.22 -2.21
CA HIS A 88 -14.76 -9.36 -3.12
C HIS A 88 -16.13 -10.00 -3.07
N LEU A 89 -16.61 -10.39 -4.25
CA LEU A 89 -17.82 -11.17 -4.45
C LEU A 89 -17.47 -12.65 -4.58
N PHE A 90 -18.26 -13.49 -3.93
CA PHE A 90 -18.30 -14.93 -4.19
C PHE A 90 -19.63 -15.30 -4.84
N SER A 91 -19.54 -15.91 -6.01
CA SER A 91 -20.68 -16.32 -6.82
C SER A 91 -20.73 -17.84 -6.94
N ASN A 92 -21.92 -18.43 -6.88
CA ASN A 92 -22.10 -19.87 -7.07
C ASN A 92 -22.06 -20.32 -8.54
N VAL A 93 -21.70 -19.41 -9.45
CA VAL A 93 -21.53 -19.69 -10.87
C VAL A 93 -20.10 -20.09 -11.15
N ALA A 94 -19.93 -21.19 -11.91
CA ALA A 94 -18.64 -21.56 -12.48
C ALA A 94 -18.35 -20.72 -13.73
N PHE A 95 -17.18 -20.11 -13.78
CA PHE A 95 -16.76 -19.26 -14.88
C PHE A 95 -16.36 -20.07 -16.11
N HIS A 96 -16.72 -19.57 -17.28
CA HIS A 96 -16.22 -20.07 -18.57
C HIS A 96 -14.84 -19.47 -18.86
N TYR A 97 -13.92 -19.64 -17.92
CA TYR A 97 -12.57 -19.09 -17.95
C TYR A 97 -11.61 -20.08 -17.29
N ARG A 98 -10.31 -19.98 -17.57
CA ARG A 98 -9.32 -20.92 -17.03
C ARG A 98 -9.12 -20.79 -15.52
N ARG A 99 -9.58 -19.69 -14.93
CA ARG A 99 -9.29 -19.30 -13.56
C ARG A 99 -10.58 -19.06 -12.78
N SER A 100 -10.60 -19.52 -11.53
CA SER A 100 -11.74 -19.42 -10.62
C SER A 100 -11.90 -18.05 -9.95
N SER A 101 -11.07 -17.07 -10.33
CA SER A 101 -11.14 -15.71 -9.80
C SER A 101 -10.58 -14.69 -10.78
N THR A 102 -11.04 -13.45 -10.66
CA THR A 102 -10.43 -12.30 -11.32
C THR A 102 -10.60 -11.06 -10.45
N ALA A 103 -9.62 -10.17 -10.47
CA ALA A 103 -9.67 -8.87 -9.81
C ALA A 103 -8.89 -7.84 -10.64
N TYR A 104 -9.17 -6.55 -10.42
CA TYR A 104 -8.39 -5.52 -11.10
C TYR A 104 -6.97 -5.46 -10.55
N PHE A 105 -6.00 -5.41 -11.45
CA PHE A 105 -4.60 -5.30 -11.10
C PHE A 105 -4.29 -3.99 -10.40
N GLY A 106 -3.53 -4.07 -9.29
CA GLY A 106 -3.15 -2.90 -8.50
C GLY A 106 -4.33 -2.09 -7.98
N GLY A 107 -5.53 -2.70 -7.91
CA GLY A 107 -6.77 -2.00 -7.62
C GLY A 107 -6.98 -1.64 -6.15
N VAL A 108 -6.16 -2.16 -5.23
CA VAL A 108 -6.29 -1.87 -3.80
C VAL A 108 -6.32 -0.36 -3.51
N CYS A 109 -7.07 0.05 -2.48
CA CYS A 109 -7.30 1.46 -2.11
C CYS A 109 -8.20 2.25 -3.08
N SER A 110 -8.43 1.77 -4.29
CA SER A 110 -9.37 2.39 -5.23
C SER A 110 -10.80 1.91 -4.98
N LEU A 111 -11.77 2.84 -4.99
CA LEU A 111 -13.19 2.52 -4.82
C LEU A 111 -13.76 1.69 -5.98
N ASN A 112 -13.37 1.98 -7.22
CA ASN A 112 -13.87 1.28 -8.42
C ASN A 112 -12.97 0.09 -8.82
N ARG A 113 -11.68 0.12 -8.51
CA ARG A 113 -10.75 -0.96 -8.88
C ARG A 113 -10.43 -1.94 -7.75
N GLY A 114 -10.64 -1.60 -6.48
CA GLY A 114 -10.36 -2.49 -5.34
C GLY A 114 -11.40 -3.60 -5.18
N VAL A 115 -11.71 -4.30 -6.27
CA VAL A 115 -12.70 -5.36 -6.31
C VAL A 115 -12.16 -6.61 -6.99
N GLY A 116 -12.70 -7.74 -6.56
CA GLY A 116 -12.51 -9.03 -7.19
C GLY A 116 -13.77 -9.88 -7.15
N VAL A 117 -13.85 -10.85 -8.05
CA VAL A 117 -14.93 -11.83 -8.11
C VAL A 117 -14.33 -13.24 -8.10
N ASN A 118 -14.98 -14.15 -7.36
CA ASN A 118 -14.51 -15.50 -7.11
C ASN A 118 -15.65 -16.50 -7.27
N GLU A 119 -15.31 -17.69 -7.74
CA GLU A 119 -16.21 -18.85 -7.67
C GLU A 119 -16.37 -19.33 -6.24
N TYR A 120 -17.58 -19.74 -5.89
CA TYR A 120 -17.87 -20.46 -4.66
C TYR A 120 -17.52 -21.94 -4.82
N GLY A 121 -16.94 -22.54 -3.78
CA GLY A 121 -16.48 -23.92 -3.84
C GLY A 121 -16.13 -24.50 -2.46
N THR A 122 -15.20 -25.45 -2.42
CA THR A 122 -14.67 -25.95 -1.15
C THR A 122 -13.86 -24.87 -0.42
N THR A 123 -13.70 -25.00 0.90
CA THR A 123 -12.85 -24.10 1.71
C THR A 123 -11.46 -23.90 1.11
N GLY A 124 -10.81 -24.98 0.66
CA GLY A 124 -9.47 -24.91 0.08
C GLY A 124 -9.49 -24.15 -1.25
N SER A 125 -10.44 -24.47 -2.13
CA SER A 125 -10.55 -23.81 -3.44
C SER A 125 -10.83 -22.31 -3.30
N MET A 126 -11.75 -21.94 -2.42
CA MET A 126 -12.07 -20.54 -2.12
C MET A 126 -10.88 -19.79 -1.50
N ALA A 127 -10.08 -20.44 -0.64
CA ALA A 127 -8.89 -19.84 -0.07
C ALA A 127 -7.85 -19.50 -1.16
N VAL A 128 -7.65 -20.41 -2.11
CA VAL A 128 -6.71 -20.20 -3.23
C VAL A 128 -7.22 -19.11 -4.17
N SER A 129 -8.48 -19.17 -4.59
CA SER A 129 -9.07 -18.17 -5.50
C SER A 129 -9.09 -16.78 -4.87
N LEU A 130 -9.37 -16.69 -3.57
CA LEU A 130 -9.28 -15.43 -2.85
C LEU A 130 -7.84 -14.94 -2.76
N SER A 131 -6.89 -15.83 -2.46
CA SER A 131 -5.47 -15.46 -2.42
C SER A 131 -5.00 -14.91 -3.77
N GLN A 132 -5.40 -15.53 -4.87
CA GLN A 132 -5.11 -15.10 -6.23
C GLN A 132 -5.72 -13.72 -6.53
N SER A 133 -7.01 -13.53 -6.26
CA SER A 133 -7.67 -12.23 -6.52
C SER A 133 -7.15 -11.10 -5.62
N LEU A 134 -6.85 -11.38 -4.35
CA LEU A 134 -6.18 -10.41 -3.48
C LEU A 134 -4.78 -10.05 -4.00
N ALA A 135 -4.00 -11.05 -4.41
CA ALA A 135 -2.67 -10.84 -4.96
C ALA A 135 -2.72 -9.95 -6.22
N GLN A 136 -3.69 -10.16 -7.11
CA GLN A 136 -3.91 -9.28 -8.27
C GLN A 136 -4.19 -7.83 -7.84
N ASN A 137 -5.08 -7.61 -6.86
CA ASN A 137 -5.31 -6.26 -6.34
C ASN A 137 -4.06 -5.62 -5.71
N LEU A 138 -3.11 -6.43 -5.22
CA LEU A 138 -1.80 -6.01 -4.71
C LEU A 138 -0.72 -5.89 -5.81
N GLY A 139 -1.11 -5.93 -7.09
CA GLY A 139 -0.19 -5.76 -8.22
C GLY A 139 0.62 -7.00 -8.59
N ILE A 140 0.31 -8.17 -8.00
CA ILE A 140 1.00 -9.42 -8.28
C ILE A 140 0.41 -10.09 -9.52
N GLN A 141 1.26 -10.44 -10.49
CA GLN A 141 0.86 -11.14 -11.71
C GLN A 141 0.86 -12.66 -11.59
N TRP A 142 0.25 -13.32 -12.57
CA TRP A 142 0.40 -14.75 -12.74
C TRP A 142 1.85 -15.08 -13.06
N ASP A 143 2.34 -16.14 -12.44
CA ASP A 143 3.72 -16.56 -12.58
C ASP A 143 3.98 -17.00 -14.04
N PRO A 144 4.98 -16.41 -14.73
CA PRO A 144 5.37 -16.87 -16.05
C PRO A 144 6.05 -18.25 -15.95
N ALA A 145 6.15 -18.97 -17.07
CA ALA A 145 6.73 -20.32 -17.08
C ALA A 145 8.19 -20.38 -16.56
N GLU A 146 8.92 -19.28 -16.69
CA GLU A 146 10.30 -19.11 -16.20
C GLU A 146 10.36 -18.88 -14.68
N CYS A 147 9.25 -18.49 -14.06
CA CYS A 147 9.17 -18.31 -12.62
C CYS A 147 8.93 -19.65 -11.92
N GLY A 148 10.01 -20.38 -11.65
CA GLY A 148 9.91 -21.68 -11.00
C GLY A 148 9.43 -21.61 -9.54
N CYS A 149 8.48 -22.47 -9.19
CA CYS A 149 8.09 -22.76 -7.82
C CYS A 149 9.00 -23.81 -7.19
N SER A 150 9.44 -23.57 -5.96
CA SER A 150 10.32 -24.50 -5.24
C SER A 150 9.70 -25.88 -5.00
N ASP A 151 8.36 -25.97 -4.97
CA ASP A 151 7.61 -27.21 -4.84
C ASP A 151 6.80 -27.45 -6.11
N SER A 152 7.37 -28.24 -7.02
CA SER A 152 6.75 -28.57 -8.31
C SER A 152 5.52 -29.48 -8.19
N TRP A 153 5.26 -30.08 -7.02
CA TRP A 153 4.10 -30.95 -6.80
C TRP A 153 2.86 -30.17 -6.39
N THR A 154 3.03 -29.17 -5.53
CA THR A 154 1.92 -28.36 -5.01
C THR A 154 1.70 -27.06 -5.79
N GLY A 155 2.74 -26.56 -6.49
CA GLY A 155 2.69 -25.32 -7.25
C GLY A 155 2.71 -24.06 -6.39
N CYS A 156 2.61 -22.89 -7.03
CA CYS A 156 2.44 -21.59 -6.37
C CYS A 156 1.03 -21.03 -6.51
N ILE A 157 0.69 -20.08 -5.63
CA ILE A 157 -0.62 -19.44 -5.59
C ILE A 157 -0.93 -18.76 -6.92
N MET A 158 0.05 -18.13 -7.56
CA MET A 158 -0.14 -17.38 -8.82
C MET A 158 0.10 -18.23 -10.07
N GLU A 159 0.01 -19.56 -9.97
CA GLU A 159 -0.09 -20.49 -11.11
C GLU A 159 -1.56 -20.88 -11.36
N ASP A 160 -1.88 -21.41 -12.54
CA ASP A 160 -3.23 -21.87 -12.89
C ASP A 160 -3.76 -22.89 -11.86
N THR A 161 -5.01 -22.73 -11.46
CA THR A 161 -5.62 -23.49 -10.35
C THR A 161 -5.74 -24.98 -10.70
N GLY A 162 -4.89 -25.81 -10.10
CA GLY A 162 -4.91 -27.27 -10.26
C GLY A 162 -5.76 -28.00 -9.21
N VAL A 163 -5.62 -29.34 -9.18
CA VAL A 163 -6.26 -30.19 -8.15
C VAL A 163 -5.62 -29.98 -6.76
N GLN A 164 -4.35 -29.57 -6.74
CA GLN A 164 -3.62 -29.26 -5.50
C GLN A 164 -3.82 -27.80 -5.11
N HIS A 165 -3.96 -27.54 -3.81
CA HIS A 165 -4.15 -26.20 -3.25
C HIS A 165 -2.79 -25.61 -2.85
N PRO A 166 -2.18 -24.72 -3.66
CA PRO A 166 -0.89 -24.13 -3.36
C PRO A 166 -0.94 -23.28 -2.09
N ARG A 167 0.20 -23.21 -1.39
CA ARG A 167 0.33 -22.53 -0.09
C ARG A 167 1.48 -21.54 -0.05
N ARG A 168 2.03 -21.17 -1.21
CA ARG A 168 3.20 -20.29 -1.30
C ARG A 168 3.12 -19.42 -2.56
N PHE A 169 3.53 -18.18 -2.42
CA PHE A 169 3.90 -17.29 -3.51
C PHE A 169 5.27 -17.67 -4.06
N SER A 170 5.46 -17.45 -5.36
CA SER A 170 6.76 -17.55 -6.00
C SER A 170 7.66 -16.38 -5.60
N LYS A 171 8.93 -16.42 -6.01
CA LYS A 171 9.83 -15.28 -5.86
C LYS A 171 9.44 -14.10 -6.75
N CYS A 172 8.85 -14.35 -7.93
CA CYS A 172 8.38 -13.29 -8.82
C CYS A 172 7.17 -12.59 -8.21
N SER A 173 6.23 -13.35 -7.65
CA SER A 173 5.08 -12.81 -6.93
C SER A 173 5.51 -11.84 -5.80
N ILE A 174 6.53 -12.22 -5.02
CA ILE A 174 7.07 -11.36 -3.95
C ILE A 174 7.79 -10.13 -4.53
N SER A 175 8.43 -10.24 -5.70
CA SER A 175 9.08 -9.12 -6.38
C SER A 175 8.06 -8.11 -6.90
N ASP A 176 7.00 -8.59 -7.56
CA ASP A 176 5.90 -7.77 -8.08
C ASP A 176 5.25 -6.97 -6.96
N TYR A 177 4.95 -7.61 -5.83
CA TYR A 177 4.39 -6.94 -4.67
C TYR A 177 5.28 -5.81 -4.14
N LYS A 178 6.60 -6.06 -4.04
CA LYS A 178 7.55 -5.03 -3.61
C LYS A 178 7.61 -3.87 -4.60
N GLU A 179 7.62 -4.16 -5.89
CA GLU A 179 7.62 -3.12 -6.93
C GLU A 179 6.33 -2.29 -6.88
N PHE A 180 5.18 -2.93 -6.66
CA PHE A 180 3.89 -2.25 -6.48
C PHE A 180 3.93 -1.24 -5.31
N LEU A 181 4.41 -1.66 -4.13
CA LEU A 181 4.56 -0.76 -2.98
C LEU A 181 5.57 0.37 -3.24
N LEU A 182 6.71 0.07 -3.87
CA LEU A 182 7.75 1.06 -4.17
C LEU A 182 7.29 2.08 -5.22
N LYS A 183 6.35 1.72 -6.09
CA LYS A 183 5.72 2.65 -7.04
C LYS A 183 4.75 3.62 -6.37
N GLY A 184 4.35 3.38 -5.12
CA GLY A 184 3.38 4.19 -4.38
C GLY A 184 2.01 3.54 -4.20
N GLY A 185 1.85 2.29 -4.65
CA GLY A 185 0.62 1.52 -4.46
C GLY A 185 0.40 1.09 -3.01
N GLY A 186 -0.87 0.88 -2.63
CA GLY A 186 -1.23 0.29 -1.33
C GLY A 186 -1.16 1.24 -0.13
N SER A 187 -1.27 2.56 -0.33
CA SER A 187 -1.26 3.57 0.74
C SER A 187 -2.25 3.28 1.87
N CYS A 188 -3.47 2.85 1.54
CA CYS A 188 -4.50 2.51 2.52
C CYS A 188 -4.17 1.30 3.42
N LEU A 189 -3.13 0.52 3.12
CA LEU A 189 -2.86 -0.74 3.80
C LEU A 189 -2.01 -0.61 5.08
N PHE A 190 -1.64 0.61 5.47
CA PHE A 190 -0.77 0.86 6.63
C PHE A 190 -1.56 1.21 7.89
N ASN A 191 -2.88 1.02 7.89
CA ASN A 191 -3.76 1.31 9.02
C ASN A 191 -4.23 0.04 9.75
N ARG A 192 -3.87 -0.09 11.04
CA ARG A 192 -4.32 -1.23 11.85
C ARG A 192 -5.80 -1.12 12.21
N PRO A 193 -6.67 -2.10 11.87
CA PRO A 193 -8.06 -2.11 12.32
C PRO A 193 -8.13 -2.32 13.84
N THR A 194 -9.06 -1.64 14.50
CA THR A 194 -9.32 -1.75 15.94
C THR A 194 -10.60 -2.54 16.26
N LYS A 195 -11.42 -2.82 15.23
CA LYS A 195 -12.64 -3.60 15.36
C LYS A 195 -12.63 -4.71 14.31
N LEU A 196 -12.57 -5.94 14.79
CA LEU A 196 -12.64 -7.13 13.96
C LEU A 196 -14.07 -7.66 13.90
N PHE A 197 -14.34 -8.49 12.88
CA PHE A 197 -15.57 -9.28 12.81
C PHE A 197 -15.56 -10.46 13.81
N GLU A 198 -14.37 -10.89 14.22
CA GLU A 198 -14.13 -12.01 15.14
C GLU A 198 -14.37 -11.60 16.61
N THR A 199 -14.44 -12.59 17.49
CA THR A 199 -14.46 -12.36 18.94
C THR A 199 -13.10 -11.87 19.41
N THR A 200 -13.09 -10.95 20.38
CA THR A 200 -11.87 -10.38 20.96
C THR A 200 -10.94 -11.47 21.49
N GLU A 201 -9.69 -11.48 21.06
CA GLU A 201 -8.71 -12.51 21.44
C GLU A 201 -7.32 -11.91 21.72
N CYS A 202 -6.94 -11.89 23.00
CA CYS A 202 -5.63 -11.42 23.41
C CYS A 202 -4.49 -12.28 22.84
N GLY A 203 -3.58 -11.64 22.10
CA GLY A 203 -2.41 -12.26 21.48
C GLY A 203 -2.58 -12.50 19.98
N ASN A 204 -3.66 -12.02 19.38
CA ASN A 204 -3.88 -12.05 17.93
C ASN A 204 -3.16 -10.89 17.21
N GLY A 205 -2.59 -9.95 17.98
CA GLY A 205 -1.88 -8.79 17.48
C GLY A 205 -2.83 -7.73 16.94
N PHE A 206 -4.00 -7.52 17.56
CA PHE A 206 -4.91 -6.41 17.30
C PHE A 206 -5.38 -5.85 18.64
N VAL A 207 -5.27 -4.53 18.82
CA VAL A 207 -5.78 -3.91 20.05
C VAL A 207 -7.29 -3.77 19.93
N GLU A 208 -8.01 -4.65 20.62
CA GLU A 208 -9.47 -4.73 20.59
C GLU A 208 -10.11 -4.11 21.84
N MET A 209 -11.45 -4.07 21.88
CA MET A 209 -12.16 -3.49 23.03
C MET A 209 -11.84 -4.24 24.32
N GLY A 210 -11.25 -3.55 25.30
CA GLY A 210 -10.86 -4.12 26.59
C GLY A 210 -9.37 -4.42 26.72
N GLU A 211 -8.60 -4.27 25.64
CA GLU A 211 -7.15 -4.44 25.62
C GLU A 211 -6.44 -3.09 25.55
N GLU A 212 -5.31 -2.94 26.26
CA GLU A 212 -4.47 -1.73 26.18
C GLU A 212 -3.32 -1.92 25.17
N CYS A 213 -2.96 -3.17 24.91
CA CYS A 213 -1.90 -3.56 23.99
C CYS A 213 -2.14 -4.97 23.49
N ASP A 214 -1.69 -5.25 22.27
CA ASP A 214 -1.56 -6.62 21.76
C ASP A 214 -0.41 -6.66 20.77
N CYS A 215 0.65 -7.36 21.15
CA CYS A 215 1.87 -7.52 20.37
C CYS A 215 1.92 -8.85 19.60
N GLY A 216 0.80 -9.58 19.53
CA GLY A 216 0.71 -10.91 18.93
C GLY A 216 1.16 -12.01 19.88
N GLY A 217 1.73 -13.07 19.32
CA GLY A 217 2.28 -14.16 20.12
C GLY A 217 3.42 -13.67 21.04
N ARG A 218 3.65 -14.35 22.16
CA ARG A 218 4.67 -13.95 23.16
C ARG A 218 6.09 -13.78 22.58
N ALA A 219 6.41 -14.47 21.49
CA ALA A 219 7.69 -14.36 20.79
C ALA A 219 7.80 -13.11 19.89
N GLU A 220 6.68 -12.54 19.47
CA GLU A 220 6.60 -11.33 18.62
C GLU A 220 6.63 -10.04 19.47
N CYS A 221 6.40 -10.14 20.78
CA CYS A 221 6.37 -9.00 21.69
C CYS A 221 7.76 -8.45 22.03
N TYR A 222 7.93 -7.12 21.94
CA TYR A 222 9.11 -6.45 22.48
C TYR A 222 9.11 -6.51 24.02
N LYS A 223 9.97 -7.36 24.58
CA LYS A 223 10.17 -7.49 26.03
C LYS A 223 8.83 -7.77 26.76
N GLU A 224 8.69 -7.21 27.95
CA GLU A 224 7.56 -7.35 28.86
C GLU A 224 6.70 -6.06 28.85
N CYS A 225 6.72 -5.27 27.76
CA CYS A 225 5.95 -4.02 27.62
C CYS A 225 4.43 -4.27 27.66
N CYS A 226 4.01 -5.43 27.16
CA CYS A 226 2.62 -5.88 27.19
C CYS A 226 2.52 -7.21 27.94
N LYS A 227 1.63 -7.30 28.92
CA LYS A 227 1.38 -8.51 29.72
C LYS A 227 -0.11 -8.77 29.79
N LYS A 228 -0.55 -9.94 29.28
CA LYS A 228 -1.97 -10.31 29.24
C LYS A 228 -2.85 -9.21 28.63
N CYS A 229 -2.36 -8.60 27.54
CA CYS A 229 -2.98 -7.49 26.82
C CYS A 229 -3.23 -6.22 27.65
N SER A 230 -2.43 -6.04 28.70
CA SER A 230 -2.35 -4.81 29.49
C SER A 230 -0.92 -4.26 29.46
N LEU A 231 -0.78 -2.93 29.44
CA LEU A 231 0.54 -2.30 29.43
C LEU A 231 1.26 -2.55 30.76
N ALA A 232 2.56 -2.79 30.70
CA ALA A 232 3.36 -2.89 31.91
C ALA A 232 3.52 -1.53 32.60
N ASN A 233 3.84 -1.54 33.90
CA ASN A 233 4.07 -0.31 34.66
C ASN A 233 5.13 0.58 34.00
N GLY A 234 4.75 1.81 33.67
CA GLY A 234 5.62 2.80 33.02
C GLY A 234 5.76 2.63 31.49
N ALA A 235 5.08 1.66 30.88
CA ALA A 235 4.98 1.53 29.44
C ALA A 235 3.91 2.46 28.88
N HIS A 236 4.24 3.15 27.80
CA HIS A 236 3.31 3.98 27.02
C HIS A 236 2.91 3.29 25.71
N CYS A 237 3.70 2.30 25.27
CA CYS A 237 3.44 1.51 24.07
C CYS A 237 3.99 0.08 24.22
N SER A 238 3.48 -0.82 23.39
CA SER A 238 3.91 -2.22 23.30
C SER A 238 4.71 -2.56 22.04
N ASP A 239 4.33 -1.96 20.92
CA ASP A 239 4.78 -2.31 19.58
C ASP A 239 4.60 -1.14 18.60
N GLY A 240 5.11 -1.33 17.39
CA GLY A 240 5.00 -0.39 16.29
C GLY A 240 6.25 0.48 16.07
N PRO A 241 6.34 1.16 14.91
CA PRO A 241 7.54 1.91 14.50
C PRO A 241 7.86 3.12 15.37
N CYS A 242 6.85 3.65 16.05
CA CYS A 242 6.96 4.80 16.95
C CYS A 242 7.11 4.38 18.42
N CYS A 243 7.29 3.09 18.70
CA CYS A 243 7.58 2.57 20.04
C CYS A 243 9.05 2.16 20.14
N ASN A 244 9.78 2.71 21.11
CA ASN A 244 11.16 2.34 21.33
C ASN A 244 11.30 1.06 22.17
N ASN A 245 12.52 0.52 22.24
CA ASN A 245 12.81 -0.72 22.98
C ASN A 245 12.65 -0.60 24.52
N THR A 246 12.30 0.58 25.03
CA THR A 246 12.02 0.84 26.46
C THR A 246 10.53 1.05 26.75
N CYS A 247 9.65 0.70 25.80
CA CYS A 247 8.20 0.84 25.92
C CYS A 247 7.72 2.31 25.97
N LEU A 248 8.51 3.25 25.44
CA LEU A 248 8.18 4.67 25.39
C LEU A 248 8.04 5.12 23.93
N PHE A 249 7.22 6.15 23.71
CA PHE A 249 7.07 6.74 22.37
C PHE A 249 8.37 7.38 21.89
N TYR A 250 8.65 7.25 20.60
CA TYR A 250 9.60 8.14 19.94
C TYR A 250 9.08 9.57 19.95
N PRO A 251 9.96 10.58 20.03
CA PRO A 251 9.54 11.97 20.09
C PRO A 251 8.84 12.39 18.79
N ARG A 252 8.00 13.44 18.89
CA ARG A 252 7.35 14.04 17.73
C ARG A 252 8.38 14.42 16.67
N GLY A 253 8.08 14.10 15.40
CA GLY A 253 8.97 14.39 14.27
C GLY A 253 9.99 13.28 13.97
N TYR A 254 10.07 12.22 14.80
CA TYR A 254 10.87 11.04 14.46
C TYR A 254 10.31 10.34 13.22
N SER A 255 11.11 10.15 12.17
CA SER A 255 10.63 9.51 10.94
C SER A 255 10.35 8.02 11.16
N CYS A 256 9.10 7.60 10.91
CA CYS A 256 8.67 6.21 11.04
C CYS A 256 8.44 5.53 9.68
N ARG A 257 8.18 6.32 8.63
CA ARG A 257 8.13 5.86 7.25
C ARG A 257 8.72 6.92 6.33
N TYR A 258 9.59 6.47 5.42
CA TYR A 258 10.14 7.33 4.38
C TYR A 258 9.27 7.28 3.14
N ALA A 259 9.20 8.40 2.41
CA ALA A 259 8.53 8.47 1.13
C ALA A 259 9.20 7.52 0.12
N VAL A 260 8.41 6.71 -0.58
CA VAL A 260 8.92 5.75 -1.58
C VAL A 260 9.19 6.39 -2.94
N ASN A 261 8.54 7.51 -3.24
CA ASN A 261 8.66 8.26 -4.47
C ASN A 261 8.32 9.76 -4.26
N ASP A 262 8.41 10.57 -5.31
CA ASP A 262 8.11 12.01 -5.26
C ASP A 262 6.64 12.35 -4.97
N CYS A 263 5.73 11.39 -5.13
CA CYS A 263 4.29 11.52 -4.93
C CYS A 263 3.83 11.07 -3.55
N ASP A 264 4.72 10.46 -2.78
CA ASP A 264 4.48 9.99 -1.43
C ASP A 264 4.87 11.07 -0.39
N ILE A 265 4.30 10.98 0.81
CA ILE A 265 4.59 11.89 1.93
C ILE A 265 5.30 11.08 3.02
N SER A 266 6.39 11.57 3.58
CA SER A 266 7.04 10.88 4.70
C SER A 266 6.28 11.10 6.01
N GLU A 267 5.94 10.04 6.73
CA GLU A 267 5.32 10.15 8.04
C GLU A 267 6.34 10.19 9.18
N THR A 268 5.97 10.98 10.18
CA THR A 268 6.72 11.14 11.41
C THR A 268 5.83 10.81 12.61
N CYS A 269 6.43 10.27 13.66
CA CYS A 269 5.74 9.95 14.90
C CYS A 269 5.10 11.21 15.48
N SER A 270 3.89 11.07 16.00
CA SER A 270 3.14 12.13 16.68
C SER A 270 3.71 12.45 18.06
N GLY A 271 4.42 11.50 18.69
CA GLY A 271 4.96 11.60 20.05
C GLY A 271 4.04 11.04 21.14
N ASP A 272 2.83 10.62 20.77
CA ASP A 272 1.78 10.12 21.68
C ASP A 272 1.18 8.77 21.24
N SER A 273 1.78 8.12 20.24
CA SER A 273 1.36 6.83 19.71
C SER A 273 2.57 5.95 19.39
N GLY A 274 2.44 4.64 19.62
CA GLY A 274 3.42 3.64 19.22
C GLY A 274 3.37 3.28 17.73
N GLN A 275 2.26 3.63 17.06
CA GLN A 275 2.05 3.39 15.63
C GLN A 275 2.44 4.62 14.82
N CYS A 276 2.95 4.38 13.60
CA CYS A 276 3.15 5.45 12.63
C CYS A 276 1.78 5.98 12.17
N PRO A 277 1.64 7.28 11.87
CA PRO A 277 0.42 7.82 11.27
C PRO A 277 0.02 7.09 9.97
N PRO A 278 -1.25 7.23 9.53
CA PRO A 278 -1.69 6.65 8.26
C PRO A 278 -0.76 7.06 7.10
N ASN A 279 -0.47 6.11 6.20
CA ASN A 279 0.30 6.37 4.99
C ASN A 279 -0.54 7.22 4.02
N LEU A 280 -0.10 8.45 3.83
CA LEU A 280 -0.76 9.41 2.95
C LEU A 280 0.18 9.78 1.80
N HIS A 281 -0.41 10.06 0.65
CA HIS A 281 0.33 10.53 -0.51
C HIS A 281 -0.17 11.89 -0.95
N LYS A 282 0.61 12.56 -1.79
CA LYS A 282 0.24 13.85 -2.38
C LYS A 282 -1.04 13.70 -3.17
N GLN A 283 -1.86 14.75 -3.16
CA GLN A 283 -3.05 14.80 -3.99
C GLN A 283 -2.70 14.64 -5.48
N ASP A 284 -3.64 14.11 -6.26
CA ASP A 284 -3.47 13.97 -7.69
C ASP A 284 -3.20 15.31 -8.39
N GLY A 285 -2.30 15.29 -9.37
CA GLY A 285 -1.91 16.47 -10.16
C GLY A 285 -0.60 17.15 -9.73
N TYR A 286 -0.05 16.83 -8.55
CA TYR A 286 1.30 17.27 -8.15
C TYR A 286 2.35 16.85 -9.19
N LEU A 287 3.38 17.67 -9.38
CA LEU A 287 4.48 17.37 -10.30
C LEU A 287 5.48 16.40 -9.65
N CYS A 288 6.02 15.48 -10.46
CA CYS A 288 7.04 14.51 -10.03
C CYS A 288 8.10 14.29 -11.12
N GLN A 289 9.22 13.66 -10.78
CA GLN A 289 10.36 13.42 -11.67
C GLN A 289 10.83 14.69 -12.40
N VAL A 290 11.09 15.76 -11.65
CA VAL A 290 11.57 17.05 -12.20
C VAL A 290 10.62 17.58 -13.29
N ASN A 291 9.32 17.64 -12.98
CA ASN A 291 8.25 18.13 -13.86
C ASN A 291 7.99 17.30 -15.12
N GLN A 292 8.50 16.07 -15.21
CA GLN A 292 8.23 15.17 -16.32
C GLN A 292 6.95 14.34 -16.13
N GLY A 293 6.53 14.15 -14.88
CA GLY A 293 5.35 13.37 -14.51
C GLY A 293 4.36 14.12 -13.63
N ARG A 294 3.26 13.43 -13.36
CA ARG A 294 2.26 13.86 -12.38
C ARG A 294 1.92 12.72 -11.43
N CYS A 295 1.63 13.10 -10.19
CA CYS A 295 1.11 12.20 -9.18
C CYS A 295 -0.34 11.84 -9.52
N TYR A 296 -0.63 10.54 -9.53
CA TYR A 296 -1.97 10.02 -9.69
C TYR A 296 -2.09 8.73 -8.90
N SER A 297 -2.99 8.71 -7.91
CA SER A 297 -3.16 7.58 -6.98
C SER A 297 -1.84 7.16 -6.29
N GLY A 298 -1.02 8.13 -5.89
CA GLY A 298 0.25 7.89 -5.19
C GLY A 298 1.44 7.50 -6.08
N GLU A 299 1.21 7.28 -7.37
CA GLU A 299 2.26 6.93 -8.34
C GLU A 299 2.65 8.12 -9.20
N CYS A 300 3.93 8.18 -9.61
CA CYS A 300 4.40 9.15 -10.59
C CYS A 300 4.18 8.66 -12.03
N LYS A 301 3.13 9.15 -12.68
CA LYS A 301 2.74 8.76 -14.04
C LYS A 301 3.52 9.53 -15.11
N THR A 302 4.22 8.78 -15.97
CA THR A 302 4.89 9.28 -17.18
C THR A 302 4.78 8.25 -18.30
N ARG A 303 4.75 8.71 -19.56
CA ARG A 303 4.89 7.84 -20.73
C ARG A 303 6.19 7.04 -20.71
N GLU A 304 7.27 7.63 -20.21
CA GLU A 304 8.58 6.97 -20.08
C GLU A 304 8.55 5.80 -19.10
N ASN A 305 7.99 5.98 -17.91
CA ASN A 305 7.87 4.91 -16.93
C ASN A 305 6.92 3.81 -17.43
N GLN A 306 5.82 4.18 -18.08
CA GLN A 306 4.89 3.21 -18.68
C GLN A 306 5.56 2.39 -19.79
N CYS A 307 6.29 3.04 -20.71
CA CYS A 307 7.06 2.33 -21.73
C CYS A 307 8.12 1.42 -21.12
N LYS A 308 8.82 1.85 -20.05
CA LYS A 308 9.84 1.02 -19.36
C LYS A 308 9.24 -0.19 -18.67
N TYR A 309 8.02 -0.02 -18.16
CA TYR A 309 7.28 -1.07 -17.51
C TYR A 309 6.87 -2.17 -18.49
N ILE A 310 6.46 -1.80 -19.71
CA ILE A 310 5.94 -2.76 -20.70
C ILE A 310 7.03 -3.26 -21.66
N TRP A 311 7.85 -2.35 -22.21
CA TRP A 311 8.72 -2.61 -23.36
C TRP A 311 10.16 -2.14 -23.18
N GLY A 312 10.36 -0.81 -23.12
CA GLY A 312 11.59 -0.08 -23.43
C GLY A 312 11.48 1.42 -23.08
N SER A 313 12.02 2.33 -23.89
CA SER A 313 11.93 3.78 -23.64
C SER A 313 10.71 4.42 -24.32
N SER A 314 10.26 5.61 -23.91
CA SER A 314 9.23 6.36 -24.64
C SER A 314 9.74 6.86 -25.98
N SER A 315 8.87 6.88 -26.99
CA SER A 315 9.16 7.55 -28.26
C SER A 315 9.08 9.08 -28.14
N GLU A 316 9.59 9.75 -29.17
CA GLU A 316 9.49 11.21 -29.29
C GLU A 316 8.05 11.69 -29.48
N LYS A 317 7.78 12.94 -29.07
CA LYS A 317 6.46 13.59 -29.19
C LYS A 317 5.91 13.59 -30.61
N PHE A 318 6.79 13.70 -31.60
CA PHE A 318 6.42 13.67 -33.02
C PHE A 318 5.65 12.40 -33.42
N CYS A 319 5.97 11.24 -32.80
CA CYS A 319 5.26 9.99 -33.07
C CYS A 319 3.77 10.11 -32.72
N TYR A 320 3.46 10.68 -31.56
CA TYR A 320 2.10 10.89 -31.08
C TYR A 320 1.35 11.88 -31.97
N GLU A 321 1.96 13.02 -32.29
CA GLU A 321 1.35 14.06 -33.12
C GLU A 321 1.03 13.59 -34.54
N LYS A 322 1.76 12.59 -35.06
CA LYS A 322 1.50 11.98 -36.37
C LYS A 322 0.52 10.85 -36.25
N LEU A 323 0.91 9.75 -35.60
CA LEU A 323 0.17 8.49 -35.66
C LEU A 323 -1.19 8.58 -34.96
N ASN A 324 -1.27 9.22 -33.80
CA ASN A 324 -2.54 9.26 -33.05
C ASN A 324 -3.62 10.10 -33.76
N THR A 325 -3.21 11.04 -34.60
CA THR A 325 -4.12 11.81 -35.46
C THR A 325 -4.56 11.07 -36.72
N GLU A 326 -4.02 9.89 -37.02
CA GLU A 326 -4.48 9.09 -38.17
C GLU A 326 -5.75 8.31 -37.85
N GLY A 327 -5.91 7.87 -36.58
CA GLY A 327 -7.05 7.05 -36.18
C GLY A 327 -6.98 5.67 -36.81
N THR A 328 -5.82 5.02 -36.70
CA THR A 328 -5.55 3.68 -37.24
C THR A 328 -5.06 2.75 -36.12
N GLU A 329 -4.82 1.48 -36.44
CA GLU A 329 -4.23 0.53 -35.50
C GLU A 329 -2.84 0.98 -35.00
N LYS A 330 -2.11 1.79 -35.78
CA LYS A 330 -0.79 2.30 -35.41
C LYS A 330 -0.83 3.54 -34.50
N GLY A 331 -2.01 4.13 -34.32
CA GLY A 331 -2.21 5.31 -33.49
C GLY A 331 -3.65 5.81 -33.51
N ASN A 332 -4.26 5.91 -32.34
CA ASN A 332 -5.68 6.23 -32.15
C ASN A 332 -5.97 6.64 -30.69
N CYS A 333 -7.20 7.08 -30.41
CA CYS A 333 -7.72 7.41 -29.07
C CYS A 333 -8.81 6.42 -28.63
N GLY A 334 -8.59 5.13 -28.86
CA GLY A 334 -9.54 4.07 -28.54
C GLY A 334 -10.28 3.54 -29.75
N ARG A 335 -11.29 2.72 -29.48
CA ARG A 335 -12.18 2.13 -30.48
C ARG A 335 -13.64 2.44 -30.15
N ASP A 336 -14.42 2.66 -31.21
CA ASP A 336 -15.88 2.65 -31.17
C ASP A 336 -16.36 1.49 -32.06
N GLY A 337 -16.71 0.38 -31.42
CA GLY A 337 -16.90 -0.91 -32.10
C GLY A 337 -15.62 -1.36 -32.81
N GLU A 338 -15.71 -1.57 -34.13
CA GLU A 338 -14.56 -1.95 -34.97
C GLU A 338 -13.76 -0.74 -35.50
N LYS A 339 -14.26 0.48 -35.29
CA LYS A 339 -13.65 1.68 -35.85
C LYS A 339 -12.67 2.30 -34.85
N TRP A 340 -11.45 2.53 -35.30
CA TRP A 340 -10.46 3.32 -34.56
C TRP A 340 -10.87 4.79 -34.48
N ILE A 341 -10.73 5.36 -33.28
CA ILE A 341 -11.05 6.76 -33.01
C ILE A 341 -9.82 7.60 -33.33
N GLN A 342 -9.97 8.56 -34.22
CA GLN A 342 -8.94 9.56 -34.49
C GLN A 342 -8.80 10.52 -33.30
N CYS A 343 -7.59 10.71 -32.78
CA CYS A 343 -7.37 11.69 -31.72
C CYS A 343 -7.54 13.12 -32.22
N SER A 344 -8.12 13.99 -31.39
CA SER A 344 -8.00 15.43 -31.58
C SER A 344 -6.56 15.87 -31.37
N LYS A 345 -6.18 17.04 -31.91
CA LYS A 345 -4.84 17.61 -31.66
C LYS A 345 -4.52 17.83 -30.18
N HIS A 346 -5.55 18.03 -29.35
CA HIS A 346 -5.39 18.22 -27.91
C HIS A 346 -5.17 16.89 -27.18
N ASP A 347 -5.71 15.79 -27.70
CA ASP A 347 -5.72 14.48 -27.03
C ASP A 347 -4.62 13.53 -27.54
N VAL A 348 -3.82 13.94 -28.53
CA VAL A 348 -2.78 13.10 -29.15
C VAL A 348 -1.82 12.46 -28.15
N PHE A 349 -1.62 13.08 -27.00
CA PHE A 349 -0.72 12.63 -25.94
C PHE A 349 -1.36 11.71 -24.89
N CYS A 350 -2.66 11.43 -25.04
CA CYS A 350 -3.47 10.55 -24.19
C CYS A 350 -4.05 9.33 -24.95
N GLY A 351 -3.79 9.23 -26.25
CA GLY A 351 -4.19 8.08 -27.06
C GLY A 351 -3.22 6.90 -26.91
N TYR A 352 -3.00 6.21 -28.03
CA TYR A 352 -2.13 5.05 -28.11
C TYR A 352 -0.69 5.37 -27.67
N LEU A 353 -0.12 4.49 -26.84
CA LEU A 353 1.21 4.61 -26.28
C LEU A 353 2.26 4.25 -27.33
N LEU A 354 3.24 5.12 -27.51
CA LEU A 354 4.33 4.95 -28.48
C LEU A 354 5.67 4.95 -27.74
N CYS A 355 6.39 3.83 -27.90
CA CYS A 355 7.66 3.50 -27.30
C CYS A 355 8.73 3.26 -28.38
N ALA A 356 9.99 3.42 -28.00
CA ALA A 356 11.17 3.17 -28.83
C ALA A 356 12.04 2.06 -28.22
N ASN A 357 12.84 1.41 -29.06
CA ASN A 357 13.72 0.30 -28.65
C ASN A 357 12.93 -0.85 -28.02
N THR A 358 11.78 -1.16 -28.60
CA THR A 358 10.86 -2.15 -28.04
C THR A 358 11.33 -3.58 -28.30
N GLY A 359 11.26 -4.44 -27.28
CA GLY A 359 11.45 -5.89 -27.43
C GLY A 359 10.29 -6.54 -28.20
N ARG A 360 10.45 -7.82 -28.58
CA ARG A 360 9.41 -8.59 -29.28
C ARG A 360 8.26 -9.04 -28.39
N SER A 361 8.48 -9.12 -27.08
CA SER A 361 7.50 -9.56 -26.09
C SER A 361 7.42 -8.53 -24.96
N PRO A 362 6.21 -8.21 -24.45
CA PRO A 362 6.07 -7.31 -23.33
C PRO A 362 6.63 -7.98 -22.07
N ARG A 363 7.06 -7.16 -21.10
CA ARG A 363 7.53 -7.64 -19.79
C ARG A 363 6.39 -8.06 -18.88
N ILE A 364 5.18 -7.60 -19.18
CA ILE A 364 3.95 -7.76 -18.40
C ILE A 364 2.78 -8.00 -19.35
N GLY A 365 1.81 -8.80 -18.91
CA GLY A 365 0.57 -9.04 -19.63
C GLY A 365 0.77 -9.82 -20.94
N MET A 366 -0.29 -9.89 -21.74
CA MET A 366 -0.31 -10.61 -23.01
C MET A 366 -0.53 -9.64 -24.17
N MET A 367 0.25 -9.82 -25.23
CA MET A 367 0.04 -9.09 -26.48
C MET A 367 -1.25 -9.53 -27.17
N LYS A 368 -2.09 -8.56 -27.50
CA LYS A 368 -3.27 -8.74 -28.35
C LYS A 368 -2.97 -8.22 -29.76
N GLY A 369 -2.90 -9.15 -30.71
CA GLY A 369 -2.56 -8.84 -32.09
C GLY A 369 -1.04 -8.69 -32.30
N GLU A 370 -0.65 -7.90 -33.30
CA GLU A 370 0.75 -7.68 -33.64
C GLU A 370 1.24 -6.33 -33.13
N MET A 371 2.56 -6.23 -32.97
CA MET A 371 3.21 -4.98 -32.65
C MET A 371 3.15 -4.04 -33.86
N THR A 372 2.73 -2.80 -33.65
CA THR A 372 2.75 -1.76 -34.67
C THR A 372 4.08 -1.01 -34.61
N THR A 373 4.95 -1.22 -35.59
CA THR A 373 6.24 -0.52 -35.69
C THR A 373 6.26 0.40 -36.90
N THR A 374 6.60 1.68 -36.68
CA THR A 374 6.76 2.68 -37.75
C THR A 374 8.04 3.48 -37.53
N PHE A 375 8.84 3.62 -38.58
CA PHE A 375 10.05 4.44 -38.56
C PHE A 375 9.88 5.72 -39.35
N PHE A 376 10.28 6.84 -38.77
CA PHE A 376 10.32 8.13 -39.45
C PHE A 376 11.74 8.66 -39.51
N ASN A 377 12.12 9.26 -40.63
CA ASN A 377 13.35 10.05 -40.72
C ASN A 377 13.04 11.49 -40.33
N HIS A 378 13.55 11.94 -39.19
CA HIS A 378 13.45 13.32 -38.73
C HIS A 378 14.85 13.86 -38.44
N LYS A 379 15.26 14.92 -39.14
CA LYS A 379 16.59 15.56 -38.98
C LYS A 379 17.79 14.58 -39.11
N ASN A 380 17.74 13.65 -40.08
CA ASN A 380 18.73 12.58 -40.28
C ASN A 380 18.86 11.57 -39.11
N VAL A 381 17.89 11.55 -38.19
CA VAL A 381 17.77 10.53 -37.15
C VAL A 381 16.53 9.69 -37.44
N GLN A 382 16.67 8.37 -37.36
CA GLN A 382 15.57 7.44 -37.50
C GLN A 382 14.84 7.35 -36.14
N ILE A 383 13.60 7.83 -36.10
CA ILE A 383 12.73 7.78 -34.93
C ILE A 383 11.88 6.51 -35.00
N ASP A 384 11.96 5.69 -33.96
CA ASP A 384 11.14 4.51 -33.75
C ASP A 384 9.84 4.90 -33.01
N CYS A 385 8.71 4.67 -33.68
CA CYS A 385 7.37 4.83 -33.14
C CYS A 385 6.71 3.45 -33.12
N SER A 386 6.96 2.70 -32.05
CA SER A 386 6.44 1.35 -31.89
C SER A 386 5.44 1.28 -30.75
N GLY A 387 4.41 0.45 -30.87
CA GLY A 387 3.38 0.26 -29.87
C GLY A 387 2.71 -1.10 -30.00
N GLY A 388 1.99 -1.51 -28.98
CA GLY A 388 1.21 -2.76 -29.01
C GLY A 388 0.15 -2.75 -27.94
N HIS A 389 -0.98 -3.41 -28.21
CA HIS A 389 -2.02 -3.64 -27.22
C HIS A 389 -1.59 -4.75 -26.27
N VAL A 390 -1.31 -4.39 -25.02
CA VAL A 390 -0.87 -5.32 -23.98
C VAL A 390 -1.97 -5.40 -22.95
N LEU A 391 -2.68 -6.53 -22.93
CA LEU A 391 -3.76 -6.76 -22.01
C LEU A 391 -3.26 -7.43 -20.73
N LEU A 392 -3.65 -6.87 -19.60
CA LEU A 392 -3.68 -7.59 -18.33
C LEU A 392 -4.89 -8.52 -18.29
N ASP A 393 -4.92 -9.45 -17.33
CA ASP A 393 -6.03 -10.41 -17.26
C ASP A 393 -7.38 -9.78 -16.87
N ASP A 394 -7.37 -8.56 -16.34
CA ASP A 394 -8.56 -7.78 -16.03
C ASP A 394 -9.09 -6.97 -17.23
N ASP A 395 -8.60 -7.25 -18.45
CA ASP A 395 -8.81 -6.51 -19.70
C ASP A 395 -8.24 -5.07 -19.69
N THR A 396 -7.42 -4.68 -18.71
CA THR A 396 -6.72 -3.38 -18.77
C THR A 396 -5.74 -3.38 -19.93
N ASP A 397 -5.93 -2.46 -20.87
CA ASP A 397 -5.05 -2.28 -22.02
C ASP A 397 -3.95 -1.27 -21.71
N LEU A 398 -2.73 -1.77 -21.49
CA LEU A 398 -1.54 -0.96 -21.25
C LEU A 398 -0.98 -0.33 -22.55
N GLY A 399 -1.59 -0.62 -23.70
CA GLY A 399 -1.26 -0.02 -24.99
C GLY A 399 -1.72 1.43 -25.16
N TYR A 400 -2.49 1.98 -24.21
CA TYR A 400 -2.89 3.38 -24.16
C TYR A 400 -2.18 4.13 -23.04
N VAL A 401 -1.98 5.43 -23.22
CA VAL A 401 -1.39 6.28 -22.18
C VAL A 401 -2.26 6.25 -20.92
N GLU A 402 -1.65 5.91 -19.78
CA GLU A 402 -2.34 5.81 -18.50
C GLU A 402 -2.95 7.13 -18.02
N ASP A 403 -4.09 7.02 -17.34
CA ASP A 403 -4.72 8.13 -16.63
C ASP A 403 -3.75 8.77 -15.62
N GLY A 404 -3.85 10.10 -15.49
CA GLY A 404 -2.94 10.91 -14.69
C GLY A 404 -1.66 11.35 -15.41
N THR A 405 -1.33 10.77 -16.56
CA THR A 405 -0.13 11.14 -17.33
C THR A 405 -0.21 12.58 -17.86
N PRO A 406 0.86 13.39 -17.78
CA PRO A 406 0.83 14.76 -18.32
C PRO A 406 0.74 14.82 -19.85
N CYS A 407 -0.24 15.58 -20.33
CA CYS A 407 -0.45 15.89 -21.75
C CYS A 407 -0.25 17.38 -22.09
N GLY A 408 -0.11 18.24 -21.07
CA GLY A 408 0.15 19.67 -21.24
C GLY A 408 0.39 20.40 -19.92
N PRO A 409 0.66 21.73 -19.98
CA PRO A 409 0.74 22.57 -18.78
C PRO A 409 -0.57 22.52 -18.00
N SER A 410 -0.51 22.14 -16.73
CA SER A 410 -1.68 21.95 -15.85
C SER A 410 -2.79 21.04 -16.41
N MET A 411 -2.41 20.06 -17.23
CA MET A 411 -3.32 19.08 -17.85
C MET A 411 -2.81 17.64 -17.65
N MET A 412 -3.74 16.70 -17.61
CA MET A 412 -3.46 15.26 -17.51
C MET A 412 -4.46 14.42 -18.29
N CYS A 413 -4.06 13.20 -18.62
CA CYS A 413 -4.90 12.24 -19.34
C CYS A 413 -5.96 11.66 -18.40
N LEU A 414 -7.19 11.58 -18.89
CA LEU A 414 -8.26 10.80 -18.28
C LEU A 414 -9.17 10.27 -19.40
N ASP A 415 -9.37 8.95 -19.46
CA ASP A 415 -10.23 8.30 -20.46
C ASP A 415 -9.86 8.72 -21.90
N HIS A 416 -8.57 8.61 -22.21
CA HIS A 416 -7.93 9.00 -23.47
C HIS A 416 -8.07 10.47 -23.87
N LYS A 417 -8.48 11.37 -22.95
CA LYS A 417 -8.61 12.81 -23.21
C LYS A 417 -7.63 13.63 -22.39
N CYS A 418 -7.14 14.72 -22.96
CA CYS A 418 -6.29 15.66 -22.26
C CYS A 418 -7.13 16.73 -21.56
N LEU A 419 -7.29 16.59 -20.25
CA LEU A 419 -8.16 17.46 -19.46
C LEU A 419 -7.37 18.41 -18.56
N PRO A 420 -7.81 19.67 -18.39
CA PRO A 420 -7.32 20.55 -17.34
C PRO A 420 -7.54 19.94 -15.96
N ILE A 421 -6.52 20.01 -15.10
CA ILE A 421 -6.56 19.45 -13.74
C ILE A 421 -7.71 20.04 -12.92
N GLN A 422 -8.02 21.32 -13.14
CA GLN A 422 -9.11 22.03 -12.47
C GLN A 422 -10.51 21.45 -12.74
N LEU A 423 -10.69 20.71 -13.84
CA LEU A 423 -11.98 20.09 -14.19
C LEU A 423 -12.18 18.72 -13.54
N LEU A 424 -11.20 18.20 -12.79
CA LEU A 424 -11.22 16.83 -12.29
C LEU A 424 -11.97 16.65 -10.96
N ASN A 425 -12.83 17.61 -10.59
CA ASN A 425 -13.68 17.59 -9.38
C ASN A 425 -12.95 17.14 -8.10
N MET A 426 -11.66 17.47 -7.98
CA MET A 426 -10.87 17.12 -6.81
C MET A 426 -11.25 18.02 -5.63
N SER A 427 -11.41 17.42 -4.45
CA SER A 427 -11.67 18.15 -3.21
C SER A 427 -10.51 19.11 -2.91
N THR A 428 -10.82 20.35 -2.56
CA THR A 428 -9.80 21.36 -2.29
C THR A 428 -9.30 21.26 -0.86
N CYS A 429 -7.98 21.26 -0.68
CA CYS A 429 -7.39 21.40 0.64
C CYS A 429 -7.66 22.78 1.26
N PRO A 430 -7.56 22.90 2.59
CA PRO A 430 -7.65 24.17 3.30
C PRO A 430 -6.69 25.23 2.73
N ILE A 431 -7.20 26.45 2.62
CA ILE A 431 -6.44 27.63 2.20
C ILE A 431 -6.26 28.52 3.42
N GLY A 432 -5.01 28.84 3.73
CA GLY A 432 -4.69 29.64 4.90
C GLY A 432 -4.98 31.14 4.70
N PRO A 433 -4.77 31.95 5.75
CA PRO A 433 -4.97 33.39 5.71
C PRO A 433 -4.15 34.13 4.63
N ASN A 434 -3.05 33.53 4.16
CA ASN A 434 -2.20 34.05 3.08
C ASN A 434 -2.72 33.73 1.67
N GLY A 435 -3.87 33.07 1.54
CA GLY A 435 -4.47 32.70 0.27
C GLY A 435 -3.78 31.52 -0.44
N GLN A 436 -2.88 30.81 0.25
CA GLN A 436 -2.16 29.66 -0.29
C GLN A 436 -2.70 28.35 0.31
N VAL A 437 -2.73 27.30 -0.51
CA VAL A 437 -3.08 25.94 -0.05
C VAL A 437 -2.09 25.53 1.04
N CYS A 438 -2.62 25.06 2.17
CA CYS A 438 -1.83 24.68 3.35
C CYS A 438 -0.87 25.77 3.81
N SER A 439 -1.23 27.05 3.64
CA SER A 439 -0.41 28.22 3.95
C SER A 439 1.00 28.22 3.33
N ALA A 440 1.26 27.37 2.33
CA ALA A 440 2.62 27.03 1.84
C ALA A 440 3.59 26.53 2.92
N HIS A 441 3.05 25.93 3.98
CA HIS A 441 3.77 25.33 5.10
C HIS A 441 3.39 23.86 5.30
N GLY A 442 3.02 23.22 4.19
CA GLY A 442 2.57 21.84 4.17
C GLY A 442 2.19 21.39 2.77
N VAL A 443 1.79 20.13 2.68
CA VAL A 443 1.43 19.45 1.44
C VAL A 443 -0.02 18.99 1.52
N CYS A 444 -0.79 19.23 0.45
CA CYS A 444 -2.15 18.72 0.32
C CYS A 444 -2.11 17.22 0.01
N ASN A 445 -2.70 16.41 0.88
CA ASN A 445 -2.71 14.95 0.76
C ASN A 445 -3.97 14.42 0.05
N ASN A 446 -3.99 13.11 -0.19
CA ASN A 446 -5.06 12.40 -0.89
C ASN A 446 -6.42 12.40 -0.18
N GLU A 447 -6.49 12.78 1.10
CA GLU A 447 -7.74 12.96 1.85
C GLU A 447 -8.25 14.41 1.79
N ALA A 448 -7.62 15.26 0.98
CA ALA A 448 -7.88 16.70 0.89
C ALA A 448 -7.69 17.44 2.23
N THR A 449 -6.71 16.99 3.00
CA THR A 449 -6.24 17.66 4.22
C THR A 449 -4.78 18.10 4.07
N CYS A 450 -4.32 18.99 4.95
CA CYS A 450 -2.94 19.47 4.92
C CYS A 450 -2.05 18.65 5.85
N THR A 451 -0.98 18.08 5.30
CA THR A 451 0.14 17.54 6.08
C THR A 451 1.17 18.64 6.26
N CYS A 452 1.26 19.20 7.47
CA CYS A 452 2.12 20.34 7.76
C CYS A 452 3.60 19.98 7.88
N ASP A 453 4.46 20.94 7.54
CA ASP A 453 5.88 20.87 7.82
C ASP A 453 6.13 20.83 9.33
N THR A 454 7.29 20.31 9.76
CA THR A 454 7.55 19.94 11.17
C THR A 454 7.41 21.07 12.20
N THR A 455 7.56 22.33 11.77
CA THR A 455 7.45 23.53 12.60
C THR A 455 6.09 24.23 12.51
N TRP A 456 5.11 23.60 11.87
CA TRP A 456 3.80 24.17 11.59
C TRP A 456 2.68 23.20 12.00
N ALA A 457 1.53 23.77 12.35
CA ALA A 457 0.36 23.04 12.80
C ALA A 457 -0.93 23.77 12.38
N GLY A 458 -2.06 23.15 12.69
CA GLY A 458 -3.38 23.60 12.28
C GLY A 458 -3.86 22.91 11.02
N THR A 459 -5.16 23.01 10.76
CA THR A 459 -5.81 22.34 9.62
C THR A 459 -5.34 22.88 8.27
N ASP A 460 -4.84 24.10 8.24
CA ASP A 460 -4.33 24.83 7.07
C ASP A 460 -2.84 25.17 7.18
N CYS A 461 -2.15 24.62 8.19
CA CYS A 461 -0.74 24.87 8.49
C CYS A 461 -0.38 26.34 8.73
N SER A 462 -1.31 27.16 9.24
CA SER A 462 -1.05 28.58 9.48
C SER A 462 -0.44 28.88 10.86
N MET A 463 -0.35 27.89 11.76
CA MET A 463 0.11 28.09 13.15
C MET A 463 1.55 27.61 13.32
N PRO A 464 2.49 28.48 13.74
CA PRO A 464 3.83 28.04 14.13
C PRO A 464 3.78 27.11 15.35
N ASP A 465 4.43 25.96 15.25
CA ASP A 465 4.55 24.94 16.29
C ASP A 465 5.99 24.39 16.31
N PRO A 466 6.98 25.20 16.74
CA PRO A 466 8.36 24.76 16.79
C PRO A 466 8.52 23.61 17.80
N PRO A 467 9.38 22.60 17.51
CA PRO A 467 9.67 21.53 18.45
C PRO A 467 10.08 22.13 19.80
N LYS A 468 9.50 21.62 20.89
CA LYS A 468 9.96 21.99 22.23
C LYS A 468 11.41 21.59 22.36
N GLU A 469 12.30 22.55 22.63
CA GLU A 469 13.67 22.24 23.00
C GLU A 469 13.63 21.27 24.19
N PRO A 470 14.39 20.15 24.16
CA PRO A 470 14.52 19.33 25.35
C PRO A 470 15.01 20.24 26.47
N GLU A 471 14.33 20.19 27.62
CA GLU A 471 14.77 20.94 28.80
C GLU A 471 16.26 20.69 28.97
N ALA A 472 17.04 21.78 28.98
CA ALA A 472 18.46 21.69 29.24
C ALA A 472 18.60 20.86 30.52
N THR A 473 19.32 19.74 30.44
CA THR A 473 19.72 19.00 31.63
C THR A 473 20.32 20.03 32.56
N GLN A 474 19.61 20.37 33.64
CA GLN A 474 20.21 21.12 34.72
C GLN A 474 21.37 20.24 35.14
N ASP A 475 22.59 20.72 34.87
CA ASP A 475 23.80 20.16 35.44
C ASP A 475 23.50 20.08 36.93
N GLU A 476 23.28 18.87 37.45
CA GLU A 476 23.23 18.67 38.88
C GLU A 476 24.61 19.10 39.36
N GLY A 477 24.69 20.35 39.84
CA GLY A 477 25.88 20.91 40.45
C GLY A 477 26.49 19.89 41.40
N PRO A 478 27.82 19.86 41.51
CA PRO A 478 28.59 18.71 41.95
C PRO A 478 27.92 18.02 43.12
N LYS A 479 27.41 16.80 42.88
CA LYS A 479 26.88 15.94 43.93
C LYS A 479 27.88 15.94 45.07
N GLY A 480 27.43 16.36 46.25
CA GLY A 480 28.19 16.30 47.48
C GLY A 480 28.82 14.92 47.66
N PRO A 481 29.90 14.81 48.47
CA PRO A 481 30.83 13.69 48.45
C PRO A 481 30.09 12.34 48.44
N SER A 482 30.30 11.58 47.37
CA SER A 482 29.77 10.23 47.15
C SER A 482 29.91 9.39 48.41
N ALA A 483 28.94 8.50 48.68
CA ALA A 483 28.97 7.53 49.78
C ALA A 483 30.31 6.76 49.88
N THR A 484 31.04 6.64 48.77
CA THR A 484 32.40 6.10 48.72
C THR A 484 33.39 6.89 49.59
N ASN A 485 33.32 8.22 49.63
CA ASN A 485 34.18 9.07 50.46
C ASN A 485 33.82 8.99 51.95
N LEU A 486 32.54 8.78 52.28
CA LEU A 486 32.06 8.52 53.66
C LEU A 486 32.55 7.15 54.16
N ILE A 487 32.58 6.14 53.28
CA ILE A 487 33.11 4.81 53.60
C ILE A 487 34.64 4.86 53.76
N ILE A 488 35.37 5.55 52.87
CA ILE A 488 36.83 5.71 52.98
C ILE A 488 37.19 6.48 54.26
N GLY A 489 36.46 7.55 54.60
CA GLY A 489 36.67 8.30 55.84
C GLY A 489 36.40 7.45 57.10
N SER A 490 35.38 6.60 57.07
CA SER A 490 35.05 5.70 58.19
C SER A 490 36.09 4.58 58.37
N ILE A 491 36.61 4.04 57.26
CA ILE A 491 37.68 3.02 57.30
C ILE A 491 39.00 3.64 57.77
N ALA A 492 39.36 4.83 57.28
CA ALA A 492 40.56 5.54 57.72
C ALA A 492 40.48 5.92 59.21
N GLY A 493 39.32 6.36 59.68
CA GLY A 493 39.07 6.65 61.10
C GLY A 493 39.19 5.39 61.98
N ALA A 494 38.62 4.27 61.56
CA ALA A 494 38.71 3.00 62.30
C ALA A 494 40.16 2.47 62.37
N ILE A 495 40.94 2.60 61.29
CA ILE A 495 42.36 2.22 61.28
C ILE A 495 43.18 3.11 62.22
N LEU A 496 42.92 4.43 62.24
CA LEU A 496 43.63 5.36 63.12
C LEU A 496 43.34 5.08 64.60
N VAL A 497 42.08 4.79 64.95
CA VAL A 497 41.70 4.41 66.32
C VAL A 497 42.34 3.08 66.71
N ALA A 498 42.33 2.09 65.82
CA ALA A 498 43.00 0.80 66.08
C ALA A 498 44.51 0.97 66.29
N ALA A 499 45.18 1.84 65.52
CA ALA A 499 46.60 2.14 65.69
C ALA A 499 46.91 2.84 67.02
N ILE A 500 46.04 3.72 67.51
CA ILE A 500 46.19 4.37 68.82
C ILE A 500 45.96 3.36 69.96
N VAL A 501 44.95 2.49 69.84
CA VAL A 501 44.66 1.46 70.85
C VAL A 501 45.79 0.43 70.93
N LEU A 502 46.34 -0.01 69.79
CA LEU A 502 47.46 -0.96 69.75
C LEU A 502 48.81 -0.32 70.11
N GLY A 503 49.02 0.95 69.75
CA GLY A 503 50.21 1.71 70.14
C GLY A 503 50.23 2.06 71.64
N GLY A 504 49.06 2.26 72.25
CA GLY A 504 48.91 2.56 73.68
C GLY A 504 49.19 1.39 74.62
N THR A 505 49.14 0.14 74.15
CA THR A 505 49.46 -1.06 74.95
C THR A 505 50.93 -1.48 74.89
N GLY A 506 51.78 -0.74 74.16
CA GLY A 506 53.20 -1.07 73.95
C GLY A 506 54.19 -0.52 74.99
N TRP A 507 53.75 0.32 75.94
CA TRP A 507 54.59 0.84 77.01
C TRP A 507 54.05 0.43 78.38
N GLY A 508 54.42 -0.77 78.81
CA GLY A 508 54.03 -1.30 80.11
C GLY A 508 54.61 -2.67 80.44
N PHE A 509 55.81 -3.01 79.98
CA PHE A 509 56.61 -4.11 80.54
C PHE A 509 58.10 -3.81 80.40
N LYS A 510 58.66 -3.12 81.39
CA LYS A 510 59.95 -3.47 81.99
C LYS A 510 60.02 -2.97 83.42
#